data_AF-A0A925DD79-F1
#
_entry.id   AF-A0A925DD79-F1
#
_cell.length_a   1.000
_cell.length_b   1.000
_cell.length_c   1.000
_cell.angle_alpha   90.00
_cell.angle_beta   90.00
_cell.angle_gamma   90.00
#
_symmetry.space_group_name_H-M   'P 1'
#
loop_
_entity.id
_entity.type
_entity.pdbx_description
1 polymer ?
#
loop_
_entity_poly.entity_id
_entity_poly.type
_entity_poly.pdbx_seq_one_letter_code
_entity_poly.pdbx_strand_id
1 'polypeptide(L)' 'EPVETSFGYHLIEVLERKSEDVSKEKQRNAARNAIRERKTEEAAEEWQRQVRDRAYVEFRGDDLK' A
#
# COMPACT_ATOMS: atom_id res chain seq x y z
N GLU A 1 22.75 -16.94 22.95
CA GLU A 1 22.87 -18.16 22.12
C GLU A 1 23.42 -17.75 20.75
N PRO A 2 24.36 -18.50 20.15
CA PRO A 2 24.93 -18.19 18.85
C PRO A 2 23.90 -18.36 17.72
N VAL A 3 23.96 -17.49 16.70
CA VAL A 3 23.03 -17.52 15.55
C VAL A 3 23.67 -18.28 14.40
N GLU A 4 23.01 -19.34 13.93
CA GLU A 4 23.45 -20.10 12.76
C GLU A 4 22.93 -19.45 11.47
N THR A 5 23.82 -19.22 10.53
CA THR A 5 23.46 -18.78 9.17
C THR A 5 24.18 -19.67 8.14
N SER A 6 23.88 -19.50 6.85
CA SER A 6 24.55 -20.21 5.75
C SER A 6 26.08 -20.02 5.72
N PHE A 7 26.61 -19.04 6.46
CA PHE A 7 28.04 -18.74 6.56
C PHE A 7 28.67 -19.21 7.88
N GLY A 8 27.92 -19.89 8.76
CA GLY A 8 28.39 -20.41 10.05
C GLY A 8 27.76 -19.74 11.27
N TYR A 9 28.42 -19.86 12.43
CA TYR A 9 27.93 -19.36 13.71
C TYR A 9 28.34 -17.90 13.96
N HIS A 10 27.37 -17.07 14.35
CA HIS A 10 27.54 -15.66 14.66
C HIS A 10 27.31 -15.43 16.16
N LEU A 11 28.29 -14.81 16.83
CA LEU A 11 28.10 -14.27 18.18
C LEU A 11 27.71 -12.80 18.08
N ILE A 12 26.67 -12.42 18.81
CA ILE A 12 26.16 -11.05 18.82
C ILE A 12 26.30 -10.49 20.24
N GLU A 13 27.01 -9.38 20.38
CA GLU A 13 27.12 -8.61 21.61
C GLU A 13 26.32 -7.31 21.46
N VAL A 14 25.36 -7.08 22.37
CA VAL A 14 24.56 -5.86 22.35
C VAL A 14 25.26 -4.79 23.17
N LEU A 15 25.94 -3.88 22.50
CA LEU A 15 26.68 -2.77 23.13
C LEU A 15 25.75 -1.64 23.61
N GLU A 16 24.69 -1.36 22.86
CA GLU A 16 23.71 -0.33 23.18
C GLU A 16 22.34 -0.71 22.61
N ARG A 17 21.27 -0.26 23.27
CA ARG A 17 19.90 -0.36 22.76
C ARG A 17 19.35 1.05 22.59
N LYS A 18 19.15 1.47 21.34
CA LYS A 18 18.52 2.74 21.03
C LYS A 18 17.07 2.74 21.52
N SER A 19 16.73 3.60 22.47
CA SER A 19 15.38 3.72 23.04
C SER A 19 14.54 4.85 22.40
N GLU A 20 14.94 5.36 21.23
CA GLU A 20 14.16 6.42 20.58
C GLU A 20 12.73 5.94 20.30
N ASP A 21 11.78 6.86 20.44
CA ASP A 21 10.32 6.67 20.34
C ASP A 21 9.86 6.38 18.89
N VAL A 22 10.72 5.70 18.10
CA VAL A 22 10.52 5.25 16.72
C VAL A 22 9.25 4.42 16.59
N SER A 23 8.83 3.75 17.67
CA SER A 23 7.57 3.01 17.73
C SER A 23 6.36 3.89 17.43
N LYS A 24 6.25 5.08 18.05
CA LYS A 24 5.11 5.98 17.85
C LYS A 24 5.13 6.61 16.45
N GLU A 25 6.31 7.00 15.98
CA GLU A 25 6.45 7.55 14.63
C GLU A 25 6.13 6.50 13.56
N LYS A 26 6.65 5.28 13.71
CA LYS A 26 6.37 4.14 12.85
C LYS A 26 4.89 3.78 12.86
N GLN A 27 4.25 3.78 14.02
CA GLN A 27 2.81 3.54 14.15
C GLN A 27 1.99 4.62 13.44
N ARG A 28 2.38 5.90 13.60
CA ARG A 28 1.73 7.03 12.92
C ARG A 28 1.89 6.95 11.40
N ASN A 29 3.07 6.58 10.92
CA ASN A 29 3.35 6.42 9.49
C ASN A 29 2.58 5.22 8.91
N ALA A 30 2.50 4.10 9.63
CA ALA A 30 1.68 2.95 9.23
C ALA A 30 0.20 3.33 9.12
N ALA A 31 -0.34 4.04 10.10
CA ALA A 31 -1.73 4.52 10.07
C ALA A 31 -1.98 5.49 8.90
N ARG A 32 -1.05 6.42 8.62
CA ARG A 32 -1.13 7.33 7.47
C ARG A 32 -1.13 6.58 6.14
N ASN A 33 -0.27 5.56 6.00
CA ASN A 33 -0.18 4.76 4.79
C ASN A 33 -1.48 3.98 4.55
N ALA A 34 -2.03 3.33 5.59
CA ALA A 34 -3.29 2.60 5.49
C ALA A 34 -4.47 3.51 5.07
N ILE A 35 -4.56 4.72 5.63
CA ILE A 35 -5.59 5.69 5.24
C ILE A 35 -5.41 6.15 3.79
N ARG A 36 -4.17 6.39 3.38
CA ARG A 36 -3.86 6.81 2.00
C ARG A 36 -4.23 5.73 1.00
N GLU A 37 -3.90 4.48 1.29
CA GLU A 37 -4.17 3.34 0.42
C GLU A 37 -5.66 3.17 0.19
N ARG A 38 -6.46 3.13 1.27
CA ARG A 38 -7.93 3.07 1.18
C ARG A 38 -8.52 4.22 0.35
N LYS A 39 -8.08 5.46 0.59
CA LYS A 39 -8.55 6.62 -0.19
C LYS A 39 -8.17 6.56 -1.67
N THR A 40 -7.02 5.97 -1.98
CA THR A 40 -6.53 5.86 -3.36
C THR A 40 -7.36 4.82 -4.12
N GLU A 41 -7.70 3.71 -3.47
CA GLU A 41 -8.57 2.68 -4.02
C GLU A 41 -9.99 3.22 -4.29
N GLU A 42 -10.61 3.87 -3.29
CA GLU A 42 -11.92 4.54 -3.44
C GLU A 42 -11.91 5.55 -4.61
N ALA A 43 -10.85 6.37 -4.71
CA ALA A 43 -10.72 7.36 -5.78
C ALA A 43 -10.51 6.71 -7.17
N ALA A 44 -9.81 5.57 -7.24
CA ALA A 44 -9.58 4.86 -8.49
C ALA A 44 -10.87 4.24 -9.04
N GLU A 45 -11.69 3.64 -8.17
CA GLU A 45 -13.00 3.10 -8.55
C GLU A 45 -13.96 4.20 -9.05
N GLU A 46 -14.01 5.31 -8.31
CA GLU A 46 -14.80 6.49 -8.67
C GLU A 46 -14.34 7.06 -10.02
N TRP A 47 -13.03 7.18 -10.22
CA TRP A 47 -12.47 7.63 -11.50
C TRP A 47 -12.83 6.69 -12.66
N GLN A 48 -12.74 5.37 -12.45
CA GLN A 48 -13.14 4.40 -13.48
C GLN A 48 -14.62 4.50 -13.82
N ARG A 49 -15.49 4.73 -12.83
CA ARG A 49 -16.92 4.98 -13.04
C ARG A 49 -17.12 6.23 -13.89
N GLN A 50 -16.50 7.35 -13.51
CA GLN A 50 -16.59 8.61 -14.26
C GLN A 50 -16.09 8.48 -15.71
N VAL A 51 -15.02 7.71 -15.94
CA VAL A 51 -14.53 7.43 -17.30
C VAL A 51 -15.57 6.65 -18.12
N ARG A 52 -16.23 5.65 -17.53
CA ARG A 52 -17.31 4.90 -18.20
C ARG A 52 -18.54 5.77 -18.46
N ASP A 53 -18.96 6.57 -17.49
CA ASP A 53 -20.15 7.43 -17.63
C ASP A 53 -19.94 8.52 -18.68
N ARG A 54 -18.70 9.00 -18.84
CA ARG A 54 -18.33 9.99 -19.87
C ARG A 54 -18.05 9.37 -21.24
N ALA A 55 -17.88 8.05 -21.32
CA ALA A 55 -17.74 7.37 -22.59
C ALA A 55 -19.10 7.39 -23.30
N TYR A 56 -19.29 8.37 -24.17
CA TYR A 56 -20.46 8.49 -25.03
C TYR A 56 -20.62 7.21 -25.89
N VAL A 57 -21.65 6.41 -25.60
CA VAL A 57 -22.00 5.23 -26.40
C VAL A 57 -23.07 5.65 -27.41
N GLU A 58 -22.62 6.03 -28.61
CA GLU A 58 -23.52 6.26 -29.75
C GLU A 58 -23.98 4.90 -30.30
N PHE A 59 -25.21 4.49 -30.00
CA PHE A 59 -25.81 3.35 -30.68
C PHE A 59 -26.11 3.74 -32.13
N ARG A 60 -25.20 3.44 -33.05
CA ARG A 60 -25.50 3.44 -34.48
C ARG A 60 -26.22 2.14 -34.84
N GLY A 61 -27.48 2.06 -34.42
CA GLY A 61 -28.40 1.03 -34.87
C GLY A 61 -28.95 1.41 -36.24
N ASP A 62 -28.18 1.20 -37.29
CA ASP A 62 -28.66 1.21 -38.67
C ASP A 62 -29.11 -0.21 -39.01
N ASP A 63 -30.11 -0.75 -38.27
CA ASP A 63 -30.77 -2.03 -38.55
C ASP A 63 -32.01 -2.24 -37.64
N LEU A 64 -32.92 -1.27 -37.63
CA LEU A 64 -34.32 -1.53 -37.27
C LEU A 64 -35.15 -1.44 -38.55
N LYS A 65 -35.18 -2.56 -39.29
CA LYS A 65 -36.19 -2.84 -40.32
C LYS A 65 -37.33 -3.63 -39.71
#